data_AF-A0A815BH90-F1
#
_entry.id   AF-A0A815BH90-F1
#
_cell.length_a   1.000
_cell.length_b   1.000
_cell.length_c   1.000
_cell.angle_alpha   90.00
_cell.angle_beta   90.00
_cell.angle_gamma   90.00
#
_symmetry.space_group_name_H-M   'P 1'
#
loop_
_entity.id
_entity.type
_entity.pdbx_description
1 polymer ?
#
loop_
_entity_poly.entity_id
_entity_poly.type
_entity_poly.pdbx_seq_one_letter_code
_entity_poly.pdbx_strand_id
1 'polypeptide(L)'
;MILMTVIHLLLLLVALSSSITTSFEQFGLKIYSTVSQNKKNENIFVSPASISLAMSMCTVGAQQEILNQMLKTCEASSKKKQLIKTAEQIMHIFSIAN
;
A
#
# COMPACT_ATOMS: atom_id res chain seq x y z
N MET A 1 0.87 -14.13 -16.81
CA MET A 1 0.98 -12.83 -17.53
C MET A 1 -0.11 -11.84 -17.11
N ILE A 2 -1.37 -12.27 -17.01
CA ILE A 2 -2.51 -11.44 -16.58
C ILE A 2 -2.33 -10.83 -15.17
N LEU A 3 -1.80 -11.58 -14.20
CA LEU A 3 -1.57 -11.10 -12.83
C LEU A 3 -0.57 -9.91 -12.75
N MET A 4 0.48 -9.91 -13.59
CA MET A 4 1.48 -8.83 -13.63
C MET A 4 0.91 -7.54 -14.25
N THR A 5 0.04 -7.66 -15.24
CA THR A 5 -0.67 -6.53 -15.85
C THR A 5 -1.72 -5.93 -14.92
N VAL A 6 -2.41 -6.75 -14.12
CA VAL A 6 -3.39 -6.25 -13.15
C VAL A 6 -2.68 -5.48 -12.02
N ILE A 7 -1.54 -5.97 -11.53
CA ILE A 7 -0.72 -5.26 -10.53
C ILE A 7 -0.23 -3.91 -11.07
N HIS A 8 0.21 -3.83 -12.33
CA HIS A 8 0.62 -2.56 -12.96
C HIS A 8 -0.54 -1.57 -13.13
N LEU A 9 -1.72 -2.03 -13.54
CA LEU A 9 -2.92 -1.20 -13.68
C LEU A 9 -3.42 -0.68 -12.32
N LEU A 10 -3.27 -1.48 -11.28
CA LEU A 10 -3.63 -1.13 -9.91
C LEU A 10 -2.67 -0.10 -9.30
N LEU A 11 -1.37 -0.22 -9.61
CA LEU A 11 -0.35 0.77 -9.24
C LEU A 11 -0.69 2.15 -9.84
N LEU A 12 -1.19 2.16 -11.08
CA LEU A 12 -1.63 3.36 -11.78
C LEU A 12 -2.86 4.00 -11.12
N LEU A 13 -3.84 3.19 -10.69
CA LEU A 13 -5.06 3.62 -10.00
C LEU A 13 -4.78 4.20 -8.60
N VAL A 14 -3.85 3.60 -7.85
CA VAL A 14 -3.40 4.13 -6.56
C VAL A 14 -2.67 5.48 -6.75
N ALA A 15 -1.83 5.59 -7.78
CA ALA A 15 -1.10 6.82 -8.10
C ALA A 15 -2.03 8.01 -8.47
N LEU A 16 -3.22 7.73 -9.03
CA LEU A 16 -4.23 8.74 -9.37
C LEU A 16 -4.93 9.36 -8.14
N SER A 17 -4.78 8.77 -6.95
CA SER A 17 -5.39 9.28 -5.70
C SER A 17 -4.45 10.21 -4.94
N SER A 18 -4.31 11.45 -5.40
CA SER A 18 -3.38 12.47 -4.88
C SER A 18 -3.37 12.65 -3.35
N SER A 19 -4.49 12.41 -2.68
CA SER A 19 -4.55 12.46 -1.21
C SER A 19 -3.80 11.30 -0.53
N ILE A 20 -3.88 10.07 -1.05
CA ILE A 20 -3.24 8.90 -0.42
C ILE A 20 -1.76 8.79 -0.85
N THR A 21 -1.42 9.29 -2.03
CA THR A 21 -0.05 9.25 -2.59
C THR A 21 1.00 9.83 -1.63
N THR A 22 0.74 10.97 -0.99
CA THR A 22 1.70 11.58 -0.05
C THR A 22 1.97 10.69 1.17
N SER A 23 0.94 10.04 1.72
CA SER A 23 1.10 9.10 2.84
C SER A 23 1.92 7.88 2.42
N PHE A 24 1.68 7.36 1.21
CA PHE A 24 2.41 6.20 0.67
C PHE A 24 3.87 6.53 0.31
N GLU A 25 4.15 7.75 -0.16
CA GLU A 25 5.51 8.23 -0.37
C GLU A 25 6.28 8.34 0.95
N GLN A 26 5.67 8.94 1.98
CA GLN A 26 6.28 9.06 3.31
C GLN A 26 6.55 7.68 3.92
N PHE A 27 5.58 6.78 3.85
CA PHE A 27 5.74 5.40 4.28
C PHE A 27 6.84 4.66 3.48
N GLY A 28 6.90 4.89 2.17
CA GLY A 28 7.95 4.37 1.29
C GLY A 28 9.36 4.79 1.69
N LEU A 29 9.54 6.08 1.93
CA LEU A 29 10.81 6.65 2.39
C LEU A 29 11.22 6.09 3.76
N LYS A 30 10.25 5.91 4.67
CA LYS A 30 10.47 5.31 5.98
C LYS A 30 10.95 3.87 5.86
N ILE A 31 10.30 3.05 5.03
CA ILE A 31 10.75 1.67 4.75
C ILE A 31 12.15 1.67 4.15
N TYR A 32 12.39 2.48 3.13
CA TYR A 32 13.70 2.52 2.48
C TYR A 32 14.82 2.91 3.46
N SER A 33 14.56 3.92 4.31
CA SER A 33 15.48 4.33 5.37
C SER A 33 15.73 3.19 6.37
N THR A 34 14.69 2.52 6.86
CA THR A 34 14.84 1.40 7.79
C THR A 34 15.61 0.22 7.18
N VAL A 35 15.34 -0.13 5.93
CA VAL A 35 16.02 -1.24 5.24
C VAL A 35 17.48 -0.88 4.96
N SER A 36 17.76 0.35 4.51
CA SER A 36 19.12 0.81 4.22
C SER A 36 20.01 0.93 5.45
N GLN A 37 19.44 1.26 6.61
CA GLN A 37 20.18 1.26 7.88
C GLN A 37 20.62 -0.15 8.30
N ASN A 38 19.81 -1.17 8.00
CA ASN A 38 20.09 -2.57 8.36
C ASN A 38 20.98 -3.30 7.34
N LYS A 39 20.98 -2.87 6.08
CA LYS A 39 21.76 -3.48 4.99
C LYS A 39 22.75 -2.49 4.37
N LYS A 40 23.75 -2.08 5.19
CA LYS A 40 24.82 -1.18 4.73
C LYS A 40 25.60 -1.82 3.57
N ASN A 41 25.86 -1.03 2.52
CA ASN A 41 26.59 -1.43 1.30
C ASN A 41 25.94 -2.53 0.45
N GLU A 42 24.65 -2.83 0.64
CA GLU A 42 23.89 -3.69 -0.28
C GLU A 42 23.02 -2.83 -1.20
N ASN A 43 22.84 -3.25 -2.45
CA ASN A 43 21.89 -2.62 -3.37
C ASN A 43 20.47 -2.93 -2.91
N ILE A 44 19.70 -1.89 -2.61
CA ILE A 44 18.32 -2.03 -2.11
C ILE A 44 17.36 -1.52 -3.19
N PHE A 45 16.48 -2.39 -3.64
CA PHE A 45 15.40 -2.05 -4.56
C PHE A 45 14.07 -2.38 -3.89
N VAL A 46 13.23 -1.35 -3.68
CA VAL A 46 11.91 -1.49 -3.08
C VAL A 46 10.89 -0.71 -3.90
N SER A 47 9.66 -1.23 -3.98
CA SER A 47 8.52 -0.53 -4.57
C SER A 47 7.56 -0.09 -3.46
N PRO A 48 7.66 1.14 -2.95
CA PRO A 48 6.76 1.68 -1.94
C PRO A 48 5.27 1.53 -2.29
N ALA A 49 4.92 1.75 -3.56
CA ALA A 49 3.55 1.65 -4.04
C ALA A 49 3.03 0.21 -3.94
N SER A 50 3.86 -0.79 -4.30
CA SER A 50 3.46 -2.20 -4.21
C SER A 50 3.28 -2.65 -2.76
N ILE A 51 4.14 -2.20 -1.83
CA ILE A 51 4.04 -2.56 -0.42
C ILE A 51 2.81 -1.89 0.21
N SER A 52 2.60 -0.62 -0.07
CA SER A 52 1.42 0.14 0.38
C SER A 52 0.12 -0.50 -0.08
N LEU A 53 0.09 -0.97 -1.33
CA LEU A 53 -1.04 -1.68 -1.91
C LEU A 53 -1.31 -3.01 -1.17
N ALA A 54 -0.28 -3.83 -0.95
CA ALA A 54 -0.41 -5.07 -0.20
C ALA A 54 -0.92 -4.81 1.22
N MET A 55 -0.38 -3.80 1.91
CA MET A 55 -0.85 -3.38 3.23
C MET A 55 -2.29 -2.89 3.21
N SER A 56 -2.70 -2.15 2.16
CA SER A 56 -4.08 -1.69 1.99
C SER A 56 -5.06 -2.85 1.89
N MET A 57 -4.74 -3.90 1.12
CA MET A 57 -5.57 -5.10 1.06
C MET A 57 -5.64 -5.81 2.41
N CYS A 58 -4.51 -5.94 3.12
CA CYS A 58 -4.49 -6.53 4.45
C CYS A 58 -5.32 -5.72 5.47
N THR A 59 -5.48 -4.40 5.29
CA THR A 59 -6.32 -3.60 6.19
C THR A 59 -7.79 -4.00 6.17
N VAL A 60 -8.30 -4.58 5.08
CA VAL A 60 -9.72 -4.98 5.00
C VAL A 60 -10.00 -6.26 5.80
N GLY A 61 -9.00 -7.12 5.97
CA GLY A 61 -9.08 -8.30 6.84
C GLY A 61 -8.70 -8.03 8.31
N ALA A 62 -8.18 -6.84 8.62
CA ALA A 62 -7.65 -6.52 9.94
C ALA A 62 -8.74 -6.10 10.93
N GLN A 63 -8.70 -6.65 12.14
CA GLN A 63 -9.61 -6.28 13.23
C GLN A 63 -9.06 -5.12 14.08
N GLN A 64 -9.95 -4.42 14.79
CA GLN A 64 -9.80 -3.10 15.41
C GLN A 64 -8.36 -2.61 15.70
N GLU A 65 -7.63 -3.29 16.57
CA GLU A 65 -6.30 -2.85 17.03
C GLU A 65 -5.22 -2.99 15.95
N ILE A 66 -5.22 -4.13 15.26
CA ILE A 66 -4.32 -4.42 14.13
C ILE A 66 -4.55 -3.40 13.01
N LEU A 67 -5.82 -3.12 12.71
CA LEU A 67 -6.19 -2.11 11.72
C LEU A 67 -5.62 -0.74 12.06
N ASN A 68 -5.73 -0.30 13.32
CA ASN A 68 -5.21 1.00 13.74
C ASN A 68 -3.67 1.05 13.68
N GLN A 69 -2.98 -0.04 14.01
CA GLN A 69 -1.52 -0.14 13.88
C GLN A 69 -1.07 -0.08 12.41
N MET A 70 -1.77 -0.78 11.52
CA MET A 70 -1.47 -0.75 10.08
C MET A 70 -1.68 0.64 9.50
N LEU A 71 -2.79 1.30 9.83
CA LEU A 71 -3.09 2.66 9.38
C LEU A 71 -2.05 3.69 9.84
N LYS A 72 -1.60 3.56 11.09
CA LYS A 72 -0.52 4.39 11.64
C LYS A 72 0.80 4.15 10.92
N THR A 73 1.09 2.91 10.57
CA THR A 73 2.31 2.54 9.86
C THR A 73 2.31 3.06 8.41
N CYS A 74 1.16 3.00 7.72
CA CYS A 74 0.97 3.56 6.37
C CYS A 74 0.95 5.11 6.33
N GLU A 75 1.15 5.81 7.45
CA GLU A 75 0.95 7.27 7.56
C GLU A 75 -0.44 7.72 7.05
N ALA A 76 -1.44 6.83 7.15
CA ALA A 76 -2.78 6.97 6.58
C ALA A 76 -3.89 7.04 7.65
N SER A 77 -3.55 7.25 8.92
CA SER A 77 -4.47 7.32 10.07
C SER A 77 -5.65 8.26 9.83
N SER A 78 -5.40 9.43 9.24
CA SER A 78 -6.43 10.45 8.94
C SER A 78 -7.31 10.09 7.73
N LYS A 79 -6.97 9.04 6.97
CA LYS A 79 -7.60 8.65 5.71
C LYS A 79 -8.16 7.22 5.74
N LYS A 80 -8.39 6.67 6.94
CA LYS A 80 -8.93 5.32 7.19
C LYS A 80 -10.08 4.93 6.27
N LYS A 81 -11.11 5.76 6.19
CA LYS A 81 -12.31 5.49 5.39
C LYS A 81 -12.02 5.45 3.88
N GLN A 82 -11.10 6.29 3.41
CA GLN A 82 -10.71 6.34 2.00
C GLN A 82 -9.81 5.15 1.65
N LEU A 83 -8.88 4.77 2.54
CA LEU A 83 -8.02 3.60 2.36
C LEU A 83 -8.82 2.31 2.28
N ILE A 84 -9.75 2.08 3.22
CA ILE A 84 -10.61 0.90 3.24
C ILE A 84 -11.49 0.86 1.99
N LYS A 85 -12.10 1.99 1.61
CA LYS A 85 -12.91 2.08 0.38
C LYS A 85 -12.09 1.77 -0.88
N THR A 86 -10.87 2.30 -0.98
CA THR A 86 -9.97 1.99 -2.10
C THR A 86 -9.59 0.51 -2.09
N ALA A 87 -9.30 -0.08 -0.94
CA ALA A 87 -8.96 -1.49 -0.82
C ALA A 87 -10.14 -2.42 -1.15
N GLU A 88 -11.37 -2.06 -0.74
CA GLU A 88 -12.60 -2.75 -1.13
C GLU A 88 -12.85 -2.66 -2.64
N GLN A 89 -12.67 -1.48 -3.24
CA GLN A 89 -12.79 -1.30 -4.69
C GLN A 89 -11.79 -2.16 -5.46
N ILE A 90 -10.54 -2.22 -4.98
CA ILE A 90 -9.49 -3.05 -5.53
C ILE A 90 -9.86 -4.54 -5.44
N MET A 91 -10.30 -5.01 -4.27
CA MET A 91 -10.73 -6.40 -4.09
C MET A 91 -11.95 -6.76 -4.93
N HIS A 92 -12.91 -5.85 -5.06
CA HIS A 92 -14.05 -6.05 -5.95
C HIS A 92 -13.59 -6.23 -7.40
N ILE A 93 -12.68 -5.37 -7.90
CA ILE A 93 -12.08 -5.53 -9.24
C ILE A 93 -11.41 -6.89 -9.40
N PHE A 94 -10.66 -7.38 -8.39
CA PHE A 94 -10.06 -8.71 -8.43
C PHE A 94 -11.08 -9.84 -8.42
N SER A 95 -12.20 -9.70 -7.71
CA SER A 95 -13.26 -10.71 -7.67
C SER A 95 -14.08 -10.78 -8.97
N ILE A 96 -14.13 -9.70 -9.75
CA ILE A 96 -14.75 -9.69 -11.09
C ILE A 96 -13.78 -10.28 -12.14
N ALA A 97 -12.47 -10.33 -11.84
CA ALA A 97 -11.43 -10.80 -12.76
C ALA A 97 -11.17 -12.32 -12.69
N ASN A 98 -12.00 -13.08 -11.98
CA ASN A 98 -11.86 -14.53 -11.76
C ASN A 98 -13.04 -15.30 -12.37
#